data_AF-W5SB64-F1
#
_entry.id   AF-W5SB64-F1
#
_cell.length_a   1.000
_cell.length_b   1.000
_cell.length_c   1.000
_cell.angle_alpha   90.00
_cell.angle_beta   90.00
_cell.angle_gamma   90.00
#
_symmetry.space_group_name_H-M   'P 1'
#
loop_
_entity.id
_entity.type
_entity.pdbx_description
1 polymer ?
#
loop_
_entity_poly.entity_id
_entity_poly.type
_entity_poly.pdbx_seq_one_letter_code
_entity_poly.pdbx_strand_id
1 'polypeptide(L)'
;MYEKEPLTKSNLNFINELIKQNERLNEELSQLKSTLKNKNKASKQSKNTPARFYLNDKTIRLVKKCIKKLIQINPISGWFVYILSITGCRGVEIQNVRLSDVSKETSSDGEVFYSLRVNVAKKRSSICIREVVISKSEFDAIMQIHQEHFASKGKDKRRTYLFQKSKIRFKDNRINISEIASRFKHCFLKQGLDIVNLYIYSVISF
;
A
#
# COMPACT_ATOMS: atom_id res chain seq x y z
N MET A 1 24.20 57.01 42.64
CA MET A 1 23.39 57.73 41.63
C MET A 1 23.89 57.26 40.27
N TYR A 2 23.07 56.58 39.47
CA TYR A 2 23.43 56.29 38.08
C TYR A 2 23.03 57.50 37.24
N GLU A 3 24.02 58.27 36.80
CA GLU A 3 23.83 59.34 35.83
C GLU A 3 23.40 58.73 34.50
N LYS A 4 22.28 59.20 33.95
CA LYS A 4 21.89 58.88 32.57
C LYS A 4 22.76 59.72 31.64
N GLU A 5 23.61 59.06 30.86
CA GLU A 5 24.33 59.71 29.77
C GLU A 5 23.33 60.37 28.79
N PRO A 6 23.57 61.62 28.35
CA PRO A 6 22.70 62.30 27.41
C PRO A 6 22.80 61.67 26.01
N LEU A 7 21.65 61.42 25.37
CA LEU A 7 21.60 60.94 23.99
C LEU A 7 22.31 61.93 23.05
N THR A 8 23.35 61.47 22.36
CA THR A 8 24.03 62.28 21.34
C THR A 8 23.19 62.35 20.06
N LYS A 9 23.34 63.43 19.29
CA LYS A 9 22.67 63.63 17.99
C LYS A 9 22.93 62.46 17.00
N SER A 10 24.10 61.83 17.12
CA SER A 10 24.45 60.63 16.35
C SER A 10 23.60 59.41 16.73
N ASN A 11 23.37 59.21 18.04
CA ASN A 11 22.51 58.11 18.52
C ASN A 11 21.07 58.29 18.03
N LEU A 12 20.58 59.52 17.99
CA LEU A 12 19.23 59.82 17.50
C LEU A 12 19.07 59.55 15.99
N ASN A 13 20.09 59.88 15.19
CA ASN A 13 20.11 59.56 13.76
C ASN A 13 20.12 58.05 13.50
N PHE A 14 20.93 57.30 14.26
CA PHE A 14 20.99 55.84 14.14
C PHE A 14 19.65 55.17 14.51
N ILE A 15 19.00 55.64 15.58
CA ILE A 15 17.67 55.15 15.97
C ILE A 15 16.63 55.42 14.86
N ASN A 16 16.67 56.59 14.23
CA ASN A 16 15.75 56.93 13.14
C ASN A 16 15.97 56.05 11.89
N GLU A 17 17.22 55.68 11.58
CA GLU A 17 17.50 54.73 10.51
C GLU A 17 16.97 53.32 10.81
N LEU A 18 17.15 52.85 12.04
CA LEU A 18 16.62 51.56 12.49
C LEU A 18 15.08 51.51 12.42
N ILE A 19 14.40 52.60 12.80
CA ILE A 19 12.95 52.70 12.69
C ILE A 19 12.52 52.57 11.22
N LYS A 20 13.15 53.30 10.30
CA LYS A 20 12.86 53.23 8.86
C LYS A 20 13.13 51.85 8.25
N GLN A 21 14.12 51.12 8.76
CA GLN A 21 14.40 49.75 8.32
C GLN A 21 13.32 48.79 8.83
N ASN A 22 12.89 48.93 10.08
CA ASN A 22 11.82 48.11 10.66
C ASN A 22 10.47 48.33 9.97
N GLU A 23 10.14 49.57 9.59
CA GLU A 23 8.92 49.87 8.84
C GLU A 23 8.93 49.15 7.48
N ARG A 24 10.04 49.22 6.73
CA ARG A 24 10.19 48.52 5.45
C ARG A 24 10.08 47.01 5.58
N LEU A 25 10.73 46.40 6.57
CA LEU A 25 10.65 44.96 6.81
C LEU A 25 9.23 44.49 7.16
N ASN A 26 8.47 45.31 7.89
CA ASN A 26 7.08 45.00 8.21
C ASN A 26 6.16 45.05 6.98
N GLU A 27 6.39 46.00 6.06
CA GLU A 27 5.68 46.06 4.79
C GLU A 27 5.98 44.85 3.90
N GLU A 28 7.25 44.47 3.76
CA GLU A 28 7.66 43.27 3.00
C GLU A 28 7.05 41.99 3.58
N LEU A 29 7.04 41.83 4.91
CA LEU A 29 6.40 40.70 5.58
C LEU A 29 4.88 40.66 5.33
N SER A 30 4.22 41.81 5.29
CA SER A 30 2.79 41.90 4.99
C SER A 30 2.49 41.46 3.55
N GLN A 31 3.30 41.90 2.59
CA GLN A 31 3.19 41.51 1.18
C GLN A 31 3.48 40.03 0.95
N LEU A 32 4.48 39.47 1.63
CA LEU A 32 4.79 38.04 1.58
C LEU A 32 3.64 37.19 2.13
N LYS A 33 3.06 37.60 3.27
CA LYS A 33 1.91 36.90 3.89
C LYS A 33 0.67 36.92 2.99
N SER A 34 0.39 38.03 2.30
CA SER A 34 -0.74 38.13 1.37
C SER A 34 -0.52 37.26 0.13
N THR A 35 0.70 37.25 -0.41
CA THR A 35 1.10 36.39 -1.54
C THR A 35 0.96 34.90 -1.21
N LEU A 36 1.40 34.49 -0.01
CA LEU A 36 1.25 33.11 0.50
C LEU A 36 -0.22 32.71 0.66
N LYS A 37 -1.07 33.60 1.18
CA LYS A 37 -2.52 33.37 1.29
C LYS A 37 -3.18 33.19 -0.08
N ASN A 38 -2.79 33.98 -1.08
CA ASN A 38 -3.35 33.91 -2.43
C ASN A 38 -2.90 32.65 -3.18
N LYS A 39 -1.63 32.25 -3.02
CA LYS A 39 -1.11 30.99 -3.57
C LYS A 39 -1.82 29.75 -3.00
N ASN A 40 -2.16 29.79 -1.70
CA ASN A 40 -2.92 28.73 -1.02
C ASN A 40 -4.43 28.72 -1.35
N LYS A 41 -4.99 29.84 -1.83
CA LYS A 41 -6.37 29.88 -2.36
C LYS A 41 -6.43 29.37 -3.80
N ALA A 42 -5.46 29.73 -4.64
CA ALA A 42 -5.38 29.24 -6.02
C ALA A 42 -5.14 27.72 -6.09
N SER A 43 -4.42 27.12 -5.12
CA SER A 43 -4.24 25.67 -5.04
C SER A 43 -5.45 24.89 -4.51
N LYS A 44 -6.44 25.56 -3.89
CA LYS A 44 -7.70 24.93 -3.44
C LYS A 44 -8.73 24.74 -4.55
N GLN A 45 -8.51 25.31 -5.74
CA GLN A 45 -9.26 24.99 -6.96
C GLN A 45 -8.60 23.82 -7.72
N SER A 46 -8.13 22.80 -7.02
CA SER A 46 -7.80 21.53 -7.66
C SER A 46 -9.09 20.77 -7.91
N LYS A 47 -9.43 20.57 -9.19
CA LYS A 47 -10.47 19.66 -9.69
C LYS A 47 -10.65 18.45 -8.75
N ASN A 48 -11.87 18.25 -8.24
CA ASN A 48 -12.29 17.08 -7.43
C ASN A 48 -12.27 15.78 -8.26
N THR A 49 -11.16 15.47 -8.91
CA THR A 49 -10.90 14.16 -9.48
C THR A 49 -9.94 13.49 -8.50
N PRO A 50 -10.37 12.46 -7.75
CA PRO A 50 -9.44 11.73 -6.89
C PRO A 50 -8.31 11.23 -7.79
N ALA A 51 -7.07 11.66 -7.50
CA ALA A 51 -5.91 11.22 -8.23
C ALA A 51 -5.93 9.69 -8.27
N ARG A 52 -6.08 9.11 -9.47
CA ARG A 52 -5.86 7.67 -9.64
C ARG A 52 -4.37 7.45 -9.47
N PHE A 53 -3.95 7.12 -8.25
CA PHE A 53 -2.59 6.72 -7.93
C PHE A 53 -2.31 5.34 -8.53
N TYR A 54 -2.10 5.27 -9.84
CA TYR A 54 -1.45 4.11 -10.43
C TYR A 54 0.00 4.08 -9.92
N LEU A 55 0.50 2.89 -9.63
CA LEU A 55 1.87 2.73 -9.17
C LEU A 55 2.82 3.09 -10.30
N ASN A 56 3.75 4.00 -10.04
CA ASN A 56 4.86 4.22 -10.97
C ASN A 56 5.80 3.00 -10.96
N ASP A 57 6.64 2.88 -11.99
CA ASP A 57 7.54 1.74 -12.16
C ASP A 57 8.47 1.51 -10.97
N LYS A 58 8.94 2.59 -10.34
CA LYS A 58 9.77 2.52 -9.13
C LYS A 58 9.03 1.82 -8.00
N THR A 59 7.78 2.21 -7.76
CA THR A 59 6.92 1.59 -6.74
C THR A 59 6.60 0.14 -7.10
N ILE A 60 6.33 -0.18 -8.38
CA ILE A 60 6.10 -1.57 -8.83
C ILE A 60 7.33 -2.44 -8.53
N ARG A 61 8.54 -1.96 -8.84
CA ARG A 61 9.80 -2.68 -8.53
C ARG A 61 9.96 -2.92 -7.04
N LEU A 62 9.64 -1.93 -6.21
CA LEU A 62 9.69 -2.05 -4.75
C LEU A 62 8.65 -3.05 -4.23
N VAL A 63 7.41 -3.04 -4.75
CA VAL A 63 6.39 -4.04 -4.42
C VAL A 63 6.89 -5.44 -4.75
N LYS A 64 7.44 -5.67 -5.96
CA LYS A 64 8.01 -6.96 -6.35
C LYS A 64 9.12 -7.41 -5.40
N LYS A 65 10.01 -6.49 -5.00
CA LYS A 65 11.08 -6.77 -4.02
C LYS A 65 10.51 -7.14 -2.64
N CYS A 66 9.47 -6.43 -2.18
CA CYS A 66 8.78 -6.73 -0.93
C CYS A 66 8.10 -8.10 -0.97
N ILE A 67 7.44 -8.46 -2.07
CA ILE A 67 6.81 -9.77 -2.24
C ILE A 67 7.87 -10.88 -2.16
N LYS A 68 8.97 -10.75 -2.91
CA LYS A 68 10.09 -11.72 -2.87
C LYS A 68 10.64 -11.90 -1.45
N LYS A 69 10.86 -10.79 -0.73
CA LYS A 69 11.31 -10.83 0.67
C LYS A 69 10.25 -11.44 1.59
N LEU A 70 8.97 -11.14 1.38
CA LEU A 70 7.88 -11.70 2.16
C LEU A 70 7.75 -13.21 1.95
N ILE A 71 7.94 -13.70 0.73
CA ILE A 71 7.99 -15.14 0.41
C ILE A 71 9.12 -15.82 1.21
N GLN A 72 10.29 -15.19 1.33
CA GLN A 72 11.41 -15.75 2.10
C GLN A 72 11.13 -15.82 3.62
N ILE A 73 10.54 -14.78 4.21
CA ILE A 73 10.33 -14.71 5.67
C ILE A 73 9.02 -15.38 6.13
N ASN A 74 7.99 -15.37 5.28
CA ASN A 74 6.68 -15.91 5.56
C ASN A 74 6.01 -16.34 4.24
N PRO A 75 6.33 -17.55 3.74
CA PRO A 75 5.91 -18.01 2.42
C PRO A 75 4.41 -17.89 2.17
N ILE A 76 3.56 -18.27 3.14
CA ILE A 76 2.10 -18.19 3.00
C ILE A 76 1.62 -16.75 2.79
N SER A 77 2.18 -15.78 3.51
CA SER A 77 1.85 -14.37 3.33
C SER A 77 2.38 -13.86 1.99
N GLY A 78 3.60 -14.24 1.63
CA GLY A 78 4.26 -13.82 0.39
C GLY A 78 3.49 -14.26 -0.84
N TRP A 79 3.14 -15.55 -0.92
CA TRP A 79 2.36 -16.10 -2.01
C TRP A 79 0.93 -15.55 -2.07
N PHE A 80 0.29 -15.28 -0.92
CA PHE A 80 -1.01 -14.62 -0.90
C PHE A 80 -0.96 -13.22 -1.53
N VAL A 81 0.04 -12.41 -1.16
CA VAL A 81 0.23 -11.06 -1.72
C VAL A 81 0.67 -11.14 -3.19
N TYR A 82 1.45 -12.14 -3.57
CA TYR A 82 1.81 -12.37 -4.97
C TYR A 82 0.55 -12.55 -5.85
N ILE A 83 -0.34 -13.47 -5.48
CA ILE A 83 -1.59 -13.71 -6.21
C ILE A 83 -2.47 -12.45 -6.25
N LEU A 84 -2.57 -11.70 -5.14
CA LEU A 84 -3.27 -10.40 -5.14
C LEU A 84 -2.66 -9.43 -6.16
N SER A 85 -1.34 -9.35 -6.23
CA SER A 85 -0.65 -8.40 -7.10
C SER A 85 -0.86 -8.66 -8.60
N ILE A 86 -0.99 -9.92 -9.00
CA ILE A 86 -1.19 -10.30 -10.41
C ILE A 86 -2.68 -10.34 -10.81
N THR A 87 -3.59 -10.57 -9.86
CA THR A 87 -5.05 -10.62 -10.12
C THR A 87 -5.73 -9.26 -10.02
N GLY A 88 -5.19 -8.36 -9.19
CA GLY A 88 -5.86 -7.12 -8.81
C GLY A 88 -7.20 -7.35 -8.11
N CYS A 89 -7.44 -8.55 -7.57
CA CYS A 89 -8.62 -8.88 -6.79
C CYS A 89 -8.46 -8.43 -5.33
N ARG A 90 -9.58 -8.38 -4.61
CA ARG A 90 -9.62 -8.13 -3.17
C ARG A 90 -9.11 -9.33 -2.37
N GLY A 91 -8.62 -9.06 -1.16
CA GLY A 91 -8.16 -10.11 -0.24
C GLY A 91 -9.24 -11.18 -0.01
N VAL A 92 -10.47 -10.75 0.21
CA VAL A 92 -11.62 -11.65 0.44
C VAL A 92 -12.02 -12.45 -0.80
N GLU A 93 -11.83 -11.90 -2.01
CA GLU A 93 -12.10 -12.58 -3.28
C GLU A 93 -11.11 -13.73 -3.47
N ILE A 94 -9.82 -13.49 -3.20
CA ILE A 94 -8.78 -14.53 -3.24
C ILE A 94 -9.01 -15.61 -2.19
N GLN A 95 -9.44 -15.27 -0.97
CA GLN A 95 -9.79 -16.28 0.05
C GLN A 95 -10.98 -17.17 -0.33
N ASN A 96 -11.82 -16.75 -1.27
CA ASN A 96 -12.98 -17.51 -1.71
C ASN A 96 -12.67 -18.46 -2.87
N VAL A 97 -11.48 -18.39 -3.47
CA VAL A 97 -11.04 -19.30 -4.55
C VAL A 97 -10.91 -20.71 -3.99
N ARG A 98 -11.77 -21.62 -4.45
CA ARG A 98 -11.70 -23.04 -4.11
C ARG A 98 -10.67 -23.73 -4.99
N LEU A 99 -10.13 -24.85 -4.52
CA LEU A 99 -9.29 -25.70 -5.37
C LEU A 99 -10.06 -26.23 -6.59
N SER A 100 -11.39 -26.37 -6.50
CA SER A 100 -12.27 -26.70 -7.63
C SER A 100 -12.41 -25.57 -8.66
N ASP A 101 -12.07 -24.34 -8.28
CA ASP A 101 -12.12 -23.17 -9.18
C ASP A 101 -10.77 -22.97 -9.90
N VAL A 102 -9.81 -23.88 -9.67
CA VAL A 102 -8.50 -23.92 -10.31
C VAL A 102 -8.48 -25.03 -11.34
N SER A 103 -8.22 -24.68 -12.60
CA SER A 103 -8.17 -25.64 -13.71
C SER A 103 -6.73 -25.83 -14.15
N LYS A 104 -6.30 -27.08 -14.30
CA LYS A 104 -5.03 -27.41 -14.94
C LYS A 104 -5.23 -27.35 -16.45
N GLU A 105 -4.35 -26.64 -17.12
CA GLU A 105 -4.36 -26.49 -18.57
C GLU A 105 -3.01 -26.89 -19.15
N THR A 106 -2.98 -27.17 -20.44
CA THR A 106 -1.78 -27.58 -21.17
C THR A 106 -1.77 -26.84 -22.50
N SER A 107 -0.69 -26.11 -22.77
CA SER A 107 -0.54 -25.37 -24.03
C SER A 107 -0.32 -26.32 -25.20
N SER A 108 -0.37 -25.80 -26.42
CA SER A 108 0.02 -26.51 -27.64
C SER A 108 1.42 -27.13 -27.55
N ASP A 109 2.29 -26.48 -26.79
CA ASP A 109 3.71 -26.82 -26.69
C ASP A 109 3.97 -27.80 -25.52
N GLY A 110 2.90 -28.27 -24.86
CA GLY A 110 2.96 -29.18 -23.72
C GLY A 110 3.25 -28.50 -22.37
N GLU A 111 3.33 -27.17 -22.34
CA GLU A 111 3.55 -26.44 -21.09
C GLU A 111 2.30 -26.50 -20.21
N VAL A 112 2.48 -26.89 -18.94
CA VAL A 112 1.40 -26.97 -17.96
C VAL A 112 1.29 -25.68 -17.18
N PHE A 113 0.08 -25.12 -17.14
CA PHE A 113 -0.26 -23.97 -16.33
C PHE A 113 -1.59 -24.18 -15.61
N TYR A 114 -1.91 -23.29 -14.68
CA TYR A 114 -3.12 -23.35 -13.89
C TYR A 114 -3.90 -22.04 -14.02
N SER A 115 -5.15 -22.14 -14.46
CA SER A 115 -6.09 -21.03 -14.49
C SER A 115 -6.83 -20.92 -13.16
N LEU A 116 -6.75 -19.74 -12.55
CA LEU A 116 -7.46 -19.36 -11.34
C LEU A 116 -8.70 -18.56 -11.72
N ARG A 117 -9.89 -19.10 -11.49
CA ARG A 117 -11.15 -18.38 -11.71
C ARG A 117 -11.60 -17.70 -10.42
N VAL A 118 -11.41 -16.38 -10.34
CA VAL A 118 -11.79 -15.58 -9.17
C VAL A 118 -13.16 -14.94 -9.39
N ASN A 119 -14.14 -15.35 -8.58
CA ASN A 119 -15.46 -14.75 -8.57
C ASN A 119 -15.44 -13.40 -7.83
N VAL A 120 -15.66 -12.33 -8.58
CA VAL A 120 -15.73 -10.96 -8.05
C VAL A 120 -17.19 -10.51 -8.04
N ALA A 121 -17.75 -10.37 -6.84
CA ALA A 121 -19.11 -9.87 -6.67
C ALA A 121 -19.19 -8.38 -7.02
N LYS A 122 -20.23 -7.99 -7.77
CA LYS A 122 -20.56 -6.60 -8.09
C LYS A 122 -21.91 -6.22 -7.49
N LYS A 123 -22.20 -4.91 -7.45
CA LYS A 123 -23.53 -4.42 -7.04
C LYS A 123 -24.60 -5.00 -7.99
N ARG A 124 -25.80 -5.23 -7.47
CA ARG A 124 -26.98 -5.76 -8.21
C ARG A 124 -26.79 -7.20 -8.72
N SER A 125 -26.21 -8.07 -7.91
CA SER A 125 -26.12 -9.53 -8.14
C SER A 125 -25.37 -9.98 -9.40
N SER A 126 -24.64 -9.08 -10.06
CA SER A 126 -23.74 -9.46 -11.14
C SER A 126 -22.43 -10.02 -10.57
N ILE A 127 -21.97 -11.13 -11.14
CA ILE A 127 -20.65 -11.70 -10.84
C ILE A 127 -19.80 -11.49 -12.08
N CYS A 128 -18.59 -10.95 -11.93
CA CYS A 128 -17.58 -11.01 -12.97
C CYS A 128 -16.51 -12.02 -12.55
N ILE A 129 -16.08 -12.85 -13.49
CA ILE A 129 -15.00 -13.81 -13.25
C ILE A 129 -13.72 -13.16 -13.77
N ARG A 130 -12.71 -13.09 -12.90
CA ARG A 130 -11.36 -12.72 -13.30
C ARG A 130 -10.55 -13.99 -13.40
N GLU A 131 -10.01 -14.22 -14.58
CA GLU A 131 -9.17 -15.37 -14.87
C GLU A 131 -7.71 -14.94 -14.85
N VAL A 132 -6.88 -15.69 -14.13
CA VAL A 132 -5.44 -15.46 -14.07
C VAL A 132 -4.73 -16.79 -14.20
N VAL A 133 -3.74 -16.81 -15.08
CA VAL A 133 -2.88 -17.96 -15.30
C VAL A 133 -1.64 -17.84 -14.42
N ILE A 134 -1.30 -18.94 -13.75
CA ILE A 134 -0.01 -19.12 -13.07
C ILE A 134 0.68 -20.37 -13.60
N SER A 135 2.00 -20.38 -13.58
CA SER A 135 2.81 -21.53 -13.96
C SER A 135 2.59 -22.72 -13.02
N LYS A 136 2.91 -23.93 -13.50
CA LYS A 136 2.95 -25.13 -12.66
C LYS A 136 3.83 -24.94 -11.42
N SER A 137 5.02 -24.34 -11.57
CA SER A 137 5.93 -24.11 -10.44
C SER A 137 5.36 -23.21 -9.36
N GLU A 138 4.61 -22.16 -9.75
CA GLU A 138 3.96 -21.28 -8.79
C GLU A 138 2.82 -21.98 -8.06
N PHE A 139 2.01 -22.75 -8.81
CA PHE A 139 0.94 -23.53 -8.22
C PHE A 139 1.48 -24.56 -7.22
N ASP A 140 2.48 -25.35 -7.62
CA ASP A 140 3.10 -26.37 -6.77
C ASP A 140 3.71 -25.75 -5.50
N ALA A 141 4.38 -24.60 -5.62
CA ALA A 141 4.91 -23.86 -4.48
C ALA A 141 3.78 -23.43 -3.52
N ILE A 142 2.65 -22.92 -4.02
CA ILE A 142 1.49 -22.56 -3.20
C ILE A 142 0.88 -23.80 -2.52
N MET A 143 0.84 -24.94 -3.22
CA MET A 143 0.37 -26.21 -2.67
C MET A 143 1.22 -26.64 -1.48
N GLN A 144 2.54 -26.65 -1.67
CA GLN A 144 3.54 -27.05 -0.67
C GLN A 144 3.56 -26.14 0.56
N ILE A 145 3.68 -24.81 0.37
CA ILE A 145 3.82 -23.87 1.49
C ILE A 145 2.59 -23.86 2.41
N HIS A 146 1.42 -24.15 1.86
CA HIS A 146 0.20 -24.26 2.65
C HIS A 146 0.23 -25.51 3.52
N GLN A 147 0.62 -26.65 2.93
CA GLN A 147 0.80 -27.90 3.65
C GLN A 147 1.82 -27.74 4.79
N GLU A 148 2.96 -27.12 4.51
CA GLU A 148 4.01 -26.82 5.50
C GLU A 148 3.50 -25.88 6.61
N HIS A 149 2.77 -24.82 6.25
CA HIS A 149 2.26 -23.84 7.21
C HIS A 149 1.31 -24.43 8.26
N PHE A 150 0.46 -25.39 7.87
CA PHE A 150 -0.42 -26.08 8.82
C PHE A 150 0.29 -27.24 9.51
N ALA A 151 1.18 -27.95 8.81
CA ALA A 151 2.01 -28.98 9.43
C ALA A 151 2.85 -28.44 10.59
N SER A 152 3.50 -27.28 10.41
CA SER A 152 4.34 -26.66 11.44
C SER A 152 3.55 -26.17 12.67
N LYS A 153 2.22 -26.09 12.56
CA LYS A 153 1.30 -25.69 13.63
C LYS A 153 0.59 -26.88 14.27
N GLY A 154 0.91 -28.12 13.86
CA GLY A 154 0.20 -29.33 14.30
C GLY A 154 -1.26 -29.37 13.85
N LYS A 155 -1.59 -28.71 12.72
CA LYS A 155 -2.96 -28.54 12.22
C LYS A 155 -3.24 -29.44 11.01
N ASP A 156 -4.54 -29.70 10.75
CA ASP A 156 -4.98 -30.45 9.55
C ASP A 156 -4.46 -29.76 8.27
N LYS A 157 -3.83 -30.54 7.40
CA LYS A 157 -3.21 -30.06 6.16
C LYS A 157 -4.21 -29.99 5.00
N ARG A 158 -5.37 -30.63 5.13
CA ARG A 158 -6.44 -30.63 4.12
C ARG A 158 -7.05 -29.25 4.00
N ARG A 159 -7.51 -28.92 2.79
CA ARG A 159 -8.12 -27.63 2.49
C ARG A 159 -9.15 -27.72 1.39
N THR A 160 -10.06 -26.76 1.41
CA THR A 160 -11.04 -26.57 0.32
C THR A 160 -10.66 -25.38 -0.57
N TYR A 161 -9.96 -24.41 0.01
CA TYR A 161 -9.58 -23.16 -0.65
C TYR A 161 -8.10 -23.16 -1.02
N LEU A 162 -7.75 -22.43 -2.08
CA LEU A 162 -6.35 -22.22 -2.46
C LEU A 162 -5.54 -21.69 -1.27
N PHE A 163 -6.10 -20.68 -0.59
CA PHE A 163 -5.68 -20.21 0.72
C PHE A 163 -6.81 -20.49 1.73
N GLN A 164 -6.57 -21.37 2.69
CA GLN A 164 -7.63 -21.87 3.57
C GLN A 164 -8.34 -20.74 4.35
N LYS A 165 -9.64 -20.62 4.08
CA LYS A 165 -10.59 -19.82 4.84
C LYS A 165 -11.25 -20.69 5.92
N SER A 166 -11.62 -20.09 7.05
CA SER A 166 -12.32 -20.82 8.11
C SER A 166 -13.63 -21.43 7.58
N LYS A 167 -13.77 -22.74 7.74
CA LYS A 167 -15.02 -23.50 7.55
C LYS A 167 -15.12 -24.53 8.66
N ILE A 168 -16.35 -24.95 8.96
CA ILE A 168 -16.68 -25.95 10.00
C ILE A 168 -15.77 -27.19 9.91
N ARG A 169 -15.48 -27.66 8.69
CA ARG A 169 -14.72 -28.90 8.43
C ARG A 169 -13.24 -28.86 8.84
N PHE A 170 -12.63 -27.66 8.89
CA PHE A 170 -11.22 -27.45 9.22
C PHE A 170 -11.11 -26.21 10.12
N LYS A 171 -11.89 -26.22 11.22
CA LYS A 171 -11.98 -25.12 12.18
C LYS A 171 -10.57 -24.74 12.63
N ASP A 172 -10.32 -23.43 12.76
CA ASP A 172 -9.03 -22.87 13.18
C ASP A 172 -7.87 -22.98 12.18
N ASN A 173 -8.10 -23.51 10.97
CA ASN A 173 -7.11 -23.51 9.88
C ASN A 173 -7.25 -22.30 8.96
N ARG A 174 -7.55 -21.12 9.51
CA ARG A 174 -7.74 -19.90 8.72
C ARG A 174 -6.42 -19.17 8.50
N ILE A 175 -6.19 -18.76 7.27
CA ILE A 175 -5.19 -17.74 6.95
C ILE A 175 -5.77 -16.35 7.27
N ASN A 176 -5.08 -15.58 8.10
CA ASN A 176 -5.54 -14.26 8.54
C ASN A 176 -5.04 -13.16 7.59
N ILE A 177 -5.95 -12.62 6.75
CA ILE A 177 -5.60 -11.55 5.80
C ILE A 177 -5.16 -10.25 6.47
N SER A 178 -5.69 -9.93 7.65
CA SER A 178 -5.33 -8.72 8.39
C SER A 178 -3.88 -8.81 8.89
N GLU A 179 -3.46 -10.02 9.30
CA GLU A 179 -2.08 -10.30 9.68
C GLU A 179 -1.14 -10.22 8.47
N ILE A 180 -1.55 -10.80 7.33
CA ILE A 180 -0.79 -10.73 6.07
C ILE A 180 -0.60 -9.27 5.64
N ALA A 181 -1.68 -8.48 5.66
CA ALA A 181 -1.63 -7.05 5.33
C ALA A 181 -0.60 -6.36 6.24
N SER A 182 -0.67 -6.58 7.56
CA SER A 182 0.22 -5.99 8.55
C SER A 182 1.69 -6.34 8.30
N ARG A 183 1.98 -7.60 7.98
CA ARG A 183 3.32 -8.08 7.62
C ARG A 183 3.82 -7.42 6.33
N PHE A 184 2.95 -7.30 5.33
CA PHE A 184 3.29 -6.64 4.07
C PHE A 184 3.55 -5.14 4.29
N LYS A 185 2.76 -4.44 5.11
CA LYS A 185 3.01 -3.04 5.51
C LYS A 185 4.40 -2.86 6.05
N HIS A 186 4.76 -3.72 7.00
CA HIS A 186 6.02 -3.63 7.70
C HIS A 186 7.19 -3.86 6.73
N CYS A 187 7.05 -4.86 5.84
CA CYS A 187 8.04 -5.09 4.79
C CYS A 187 8.16 -3.89 3.85
N PHE A 188 7.05 -3.24 3.52
CA PHE A 188 6.99 -2.11 2.60
C PHE A 188 7.57 -0.82 3.19
N LEU A 189 7.21 -0.47 4.43
CA LEU A 189 7.72 0.70 5.15
C LEU A 189 9.24 0.62 5.36
N LYS A 190 9.78 -0.57 5.63
CA LYS A 190 11.24 -0.79 5.75
C LYS A 190 12.03 -0.47 4.48
N GLN A 191 11.40 -0.32 3.32
CA GLN A 191 12.07 0.07 2.08
C GLN A 191 12.09 1.59 1.85
N GLY A 192 11.65 2.40 2.81
CA GLY A 192 11.77 3.88 2.75
C GLY A 192 10.71 4.57 1.90
N LEU A 193 9.48 4.02 1.84
CA LEU A 193 8.34 4.66 1.19
C LEU A 193 7.40 5.28 2.22
N ASP A 194 7.14 6.58 2.09
CA ASP A 194 6.20 7.31 2.94
C ASP A 194 4.73 6.87 2.73
N ILE A 195 3.94 7.06 3.80
CA ILE A 195 2.53 6.68 3.97
C ILE A 195 1.61 7.24 2.85
N VAL A 196 2.05 8.22 2.07
CA VAL A 196 1.29 8.78 0.95
C VAL A 196 1.07 7.76 -0.19
N ASN A 197 1.92 6.73 -0.31
CA ASN A 197 1.74 5.63 -1.28
C ASN A 197 0.93 4.44 -0.73
N LEU A 198 0.38 4.55 0.48
CA LEU A 198 -0.27 3.46 1.20
C LEU A 198 -1.72 3.17 0.72
N TYR A 199 -2.14 3.72 -0.43
CA TYR A 199 -3.38 3.29 -1.11
C TYR A 199 -3.29 1.85 -1.65
N ILE A 200 -2.07 1.30 -1.85
CA ILE A 200 -1.87 -0.14 -2.09
C ILE A 200 -2.47 -0.97 -0.95
N TYR A 201 -2.45 -0.42 0.26
CA TYR A 201 -2.95 -1.06 1.46
C TYR A 201 -4.47 -1.10 1.51
N SER A 202 -5.17 -0.13 0.92
CA SER A 202 -6.64 -0.15 0.83
C SER A 202 -7.14 -1.18 -0.18
N VAL A 203 -6.34 -1.57 -1.19
CA VAL A 203 -6.71 -2.66 -2.10
C VAL A 203 -6.44 -4.04 -1.48
N ILE A 204 -5.42 -4.16 -0.62
CA ILE A 204 -5.09 -5.41 0.08
C ILE A 204 -5.98 -5.63 1.32
N SER A 205 -6.55 -4.56 1.91
CA SER A 205 -7.28 -4.60 3.19
C SER A 205 -8.81 -4.64 3.08
N PHE A 206 -9.39 -4.76 1.88
CA PHE A 206 -10.83 -4.99 1.69
C PHE A 206 -11.07 -6.19 0.78
#